data_AF-A0A0M3JCF9-F1
#
_entry.id   AF-A0A0M3JCF9-F1
#
_cell.length_a   1.000
_cell.length_b   1.000
_cell.length_c   1.000
_cell.angle_alpha   90.00
_cell.angle_beta   90.00
_cell.angle_gamma   90.00
#
_symmetry.space_group_name_H-M   'P 1'
#
loop_
_entity.id
_entity.type
_entity.pdbx_description
1 polymer ?
#
loop_
_entity_poly.entity_id
_entity_poly.type
_entity_poly.pdbx_seq_one_letter_code
_entity_poly.pdbx_strand_id
1 'polypeptide(L)'
;LLATVLGRRLCAFDELSQLDPELYKSLTYIKHYSDSGDVADLSLTFSIDEDRLGQVHSVDLVPGGRTIQVNNENKIAYVHKMAQYRVFNQTKEQCRAFVSGFLSILNANWLALFAPHELQFLISGQSSD
;
A
#
# COMPACT_ATOMS: atom_id res chain seq x y z
N LEU A 1 -1.53 8.22 5.28
CA LEU A 1 -2.77 8.52 6.05
C LEU A 1 -3.24 9.97 5.90
N LEU A 2 -2.45 11.00 6.23
CA LEU A 2 -2.88 12.41 6.06
C LEU A 2 -3.16 12.78 4.60
N ALA A 3 -2.36 12.30 3.65
CA ALA A 3 -2.66 12.44 2.24
C ALA A 3 -3.98 11.77 1.85
N THR A 4 -4.35 10.66 2.50
CA THR A 4 -5.65 9.97 2.33
C THR A 4 -6.80 10.81 2.90
N VAL A 5 -6.61 11.43 4.07
CA VAL A 5 -7.56 12.39 4.67
C VAL A 5 -7.80 13.58 3.74
N LEU A 6 -6.77 14.01 3.01
CA LEU A 6 -6.81 15.15 2.08
C LEU A 6 -7.13 14.75 0.63
N GLY A 7 -7.50 13.49 0.37
CA GLY A 7 -7.91 13.02 -0.96
C GLY A 7 -6.80 13.00 -2.02
N ARG A 8 -5.52 13.02 -1.64
CA ARG A 8 -4.38 13.01 -2.57
C ARG A 8 -4.08 11.60 -3.06
N ARG A 9 -3.75 11.46 -4.36
CA ARG A 9 -3.19 10.21 -4.92
C ARG A 9 -1.73 10.09 -4.55
N LEU A 10 -1.34 8.96 -3.97
CA LEU A 10 0.05 8.60 -3.69
C LEU A 10 0.51 7.51 -4.66
N CYS A 11 1.79 7.55 -5.04
CA CYS A 11 2.42 6.48 -5.80
C CYS A 11 2.69 5.28 -4.86
N ALA A 12 1.93 4.19 -5.03
CA ALA A 12 2.00 3.03 -4.15
C ALA A 12 3.42 2.46 -3.97
N PHE A 13 4.20 2.43 -5.06
CA PHE A 13 5.53 1.82 -5.04
C PHE A 13 6.56 2.67 -4.28
N ASP A 14 6.48 4.01 -4.39
CA ASP A 14 7.38 4.92 -3.68
C ASP A 14 7.07 4.91 -2.17
N GLU A 15 5.79 4.92 -1.81
CA GLU A 15 5.32 4.79 -0.43
C GLU A 15 5.74 3.47 0.22
N LEU A 16 5.77 2.39 -0.58
CA LEU A 16 6.15 1.07 -0.09
C LEU A 16 7.58 1.06 0.47
N SER A 17 8.50 1.84 -0.11
CA SER A 17 9.88 1.93 0.40
C SER A 17 9.98 2.43 1.83
N GLN A 18 9.04 3.28 2.26
CA GLN A 18 8.97 3.82 3.62
C GLN A 18 8.13 2.93 4.54
N LEU A 19 7.08 2.31 4.01
CA LEU A 19 6.14 1.48 4.78
C LEU A 19 6.68 0.08 5.07
N ASP A 20 7.26 -0.57 4.06
CA ASP A 20 7.78 -1.93 4.12
C ASP A 20 9.04 -2.07 3.23
N PRO A 21 10.22 -1.71 3.77
CA PRO A 21 11.47 -1.73 3.02
C PRO A 21 11.87 -3.14 2.54
N GLU A 22 11.45 -4.19 3.25
CA GLU A 22 11.78 -5.57 2.93
C GLU A 22 10.96 -6.06 1.73
N LEU A 23 9.65 -5.79 1.74
CA LEU A 23 8.82 -6.06 0.58
C LEU A 23 9.23 -5.23 -0.63
N TYR A 24 9.58 -3.96 -0.44
CA TYR A 24 10.09 -3.11 -1.52
C TYR A 24 11.33 -3.73 -2.20
N LYS A 25 12.29 -4.25 -1.43
CA LYS A 25 13.46 -4.96 -1.96
C LYS A 25 13.06 -6.21 -2.73
N SER A 26 12.15 -7.00 -2.17
CA SER A 26 11.68 -8.25 -2.79
C SER A 26 10.97 -8.00 -4.13
N LEU A 27 10.10 -6.98 -4.19
CA LEU A 27 9.42 -6.59 -5.43
C LEU A 27 10.39 -5.98 -6.46
N THR A 28 11.39 -5.24 -6.00
CA THR A 28 12.46 -4.72 -6.86
C THR A 28 13.28 -5.87 -7.46
N TYR A 29 13.58 -6.90 -6.67
CA TYR A 29 14.24 -8.10 -7.16
C TYR A 29 13.43 -8.79 -8.26
N ILE A 30 12.13 -9.04 -8.02
CA ILE A 30 11.23 -9.66 -9.02
C ILE A 30 11.16 -8.83 -10.30
N LYS A 31 11.13 -7.50 -10.18
CA LYS A 31 11.14 -6.58 -11.33
C LYS A 31 12.37 -6.81 -12.21
N HIS A 32 13.55 -6.96 -11.62
CA HIS A 32 14.83 -7.12 -12.33
C HIS A 32 15.24 -8.58 -12.61
N TYR A 33 14.45 -9.56 -12.17
CA TYR A 33 14.80 -10.98 -12.28
C TYR A 33 14.91 -11.52 -13.72
N SER A 34 14.41 -10.80 -14.74
CA SER A 34 14.49 -11.24 -16.15
C SER A 34 15.91 -11.39 -16.66
N ASP A 35 16.87 -10.70 -16.05
CA ASP A 35 18.26 -10.70 -16.50
C ASP A 35 19.00 -11.97 -16.00
N SER A 36 18.36 -12.76 -15.14
CA SER A 36 18.93 -13.91 -14.44
C SER A 36 18.12 -15.22 -14.55
N GLY A 37 16.86 -15.18 -15.00
CA GLY A 37 16.02 -16.38 -15.09
C GLY A 37 14.55 -16.10 -15.44
N ASP A 38 13.69 -17.14 -15.34
CA ASP A 38 12.24 -17.00 -15.48
C ASP A 38 11.59 -16.76 -14.11
N VAL A 39 10.83 -15.66 -13.97
CA VAL A 39 10.07 -15.36 -12.75
C VAL A 39 9.11 -16.49 -12.38
N ALA A 40 8.68 -17.31 -13.36
CA ALA A 40 7.87 -18.49 -13.12
C ALA A 40 8.51 -19.47 -12.12
N ASP A 41 9.84 -19.53 -12.04
CA ASP A 41 10.59 -20.40 -11.12
C ASP A 41 10.33 -20.04 -9.65
N LEU A 42 9.98 -18.78 -9.37
CA LEU A 42 9.64 -18.31 -8.03
C LEU A 42 8.27 -18.82 -7.55
N SER A 43 7.50 -19.50 -8.41
CA SER A 43 6.19 -20.10 -8.11
C SER A 43 5.21 -19.11 -7.45
N LEU A 44 5.29 -17.85 -7.86
CA LEU A 44 4.42 -16.78 -7.36
C LEU A 44 3.07 -16.79 -8.09
N THR A 45 2.02 -16.39 -7.40
CA THR A 45 0.68 -16.18 -7.95
C THR A 45 0.20 -14.76 -7.64
N PHE A 46 -0.87 -14.30 -8.28
CA PHE A 46 -1.48 -12.99 -7.97
C PHE A 46 -2.29 -13.03 -6.66
N SER A 47 -1.72 -13.58 -5.59
CA SER A 47 -2.29 -13.61 -4.25
C SER A 47 -1.23 -13.35 -3.18
N ILE A 48 -1.68 -13.00 -1.99
CA ILE A 48 -0.84 -12.80 -0.81
C ILE A 48 -1.45 -13.54 0.39
N ASP A 49 -0.60 -14.20 1.17
CA ASP A 49 -0.99 -14.77 2.44
C ASP A 49 -0.70 -13.78 3.57
N GLU A 50 -1.71 -13.48 4.37
CA GLU A 50 -1.63 -12.58 5.51
C GLU A 50 -1.95 -13.33 6.80
N ASP A 51 -1.09 -13.22 7.80
CA ASP A 51 -1.45 -13.62 9.15
C ASP A 51 -2.37 -12.56 9.78
N ARG A 52 -3.59 -12.98 10.11
CA ARG A 52 -4.56 -12.17 10.86
C ARG A 52 -4.89 -12.91 12.16
N LEU A 53 -4.30 -12.45 13.26
CA LEU A 53 -4.53 -12.97 14.62
C LEU A 53 -4.24 -14.48 14.75
N GLY A 54 -3.16 -14.95 14.11
CA GLY A 54 -2.74 -16.35 14.13
C GLY A 54 -3.42 -17.23 13.08
N GLN A 55 -4.22 -16.64 12.19
CA GLN A 55 -4.85 -17.34 11.07
C GLN A 55 -4.35 -16.79 9.74
N VAL A 56 -3.81 -17.69 8.91
CA VAL A 56 -3.35 -17.33 7.56
C VAL A 56 -4.55 -17.18 6.65
N HIS A 57 -4.72 -15.97 6.12
CA HIS A 57 -5.74 -15.60 5.16
C HIS A 57 -5.08 -15.30 3.83
N SER A 58 -5.40 -16.11 2.85
CA SER A 58 -4.97 -15.85 1.48
C SER A 58 -5.89 -14.81 0.85
N VAL A 59 -5.35 -13.81 0.15
CA VAL A 59 -6.11 -12.74 -0.51
C VAL A 59 -5.68 -12.61 -1.96
N ASP A 60 -6.67 -12.61 -2.86
CA ASP A 60 -6.46 -12.41 -4.28
C ASP A 60 -6.17 -10.93 -4.59
N LEU A 61 -5.07 -10.65 -5.27
CA LEU A 61 -4.70 -9.29 -5.72
C LEU A 61 -5.50 -8.84 -6.96
N VAL A 62 -5.99 -9.82 -7.72
CA VAL A 62 -6.89 -9.67 -8.88
C VAL A 62 -7.92 -10.80 -8.84
N PRO A 63 -9.11 -10.68 -9.47
CA PRO A 63 -10.09 -11.77 -9.47
C PRO A 63 -9.49 -13.11 -9.91
N GLY A 64 -9.58 -14.14 -9.05
CA GLY A 64 -8.98 -15.46 -9.32
C GLY A 64 -7.45 -15.52 -9.24
N GLY A 65 -6.83 -14.53 -8.61
CA GLY A 65 -5.37 -14.32 -8.60
C GLY A 65 -4.55 -15.52 -8.13
N ARG A 66 -5.05 -16.32 -7.18
CA ARG A 66 -4.43 -17.59 -6.76
C ARG A 66 -4.17 -18.58 -7.91
N THR A 67 -4.94 -18.53 -9.00
CA THR A 67 -4.77 -19.42 -10.17
C THR A 67 -3.92 -18.81 -11.28
N ILE A 68 -3.52 -17.54 -11.13
CA ILE A 68 -2.75 -16.81 -12.14
C ILE A 68 -1.29 -16.81 -11.68
N GLN A 69 -0.46 -17.59 -12.37
CA GLN A 69 0.98 -17.62 -12.11
C GLN A 69 1.65 -16.33 -12.58
N VAL A 70 2.63 -15.86 -11.81
CA VAL A 70 3.47 -14.74 -12.19
C VAL A 70 4.57 -15.23 -13.12
N ASN A 71 4.74 -14.56 -14.25
CA ASN A 71 5.73 -14.84 -15.27
C ASN A 71 6.39 -13.54 -15.75
N ASN A 72 7.36 -13.64 -16.66
CA ASN A 72 8.08 -12.47 -17.17
C ASN A 72 7.21 -11.42 -17.86
N GLU A 73 6.08 -11.81 -18.43
CA GLU A 73 5.15 -10.90 -19.13
C GLU A 73 4.29 -10.11 -18.16
N ASN A 74 3.89 -10.72 -17.03
CA ASN A 74 2.94 -10.14 -16.09
C ASN A 74 3.57 -9.68 -14.76
N LYS A 75 4.87 -9.92 -14.52
CA LYS A 75 5.58 -9.55 -13.29
C LYS A 75 5.47 -8.08 -12.90
N ILE A 76 5.44 -7.17 -13.88
CA ILE A 76 5.32 -5.73 -13.61
C ILE A 76 3.93 -5.43 -13.04
N ALA A 77 2.89 -6.05 -13.58
CA ALA A 77 1.54 -5.93 -13.05
C ALA A 77 1.46 -6.51 -11.62
N TYR A 78 2.08 -7.66 -11.37
CA TYR A 78 2.17 -8.24 -10.03
C TYR A 78 2.80 -7.28 -9.02
N VAL A 79 3.97 -6.69 -9.36
CA VAL A 79 4.67 -5.71 -8.50
C VAL A 79 3.76 -4.53 -8.15
N HIS A 80 3.09 -3.94 -9.14
CA HIS A 80 2.17 -2.83 -8.90
C HIS A 80 0.96 -3.23 -8.04
N LYS A 81 0.38 -4.42 -8.27
CA LYS A 81 -0.76 -4.91 -7.50
C LYS A 81 -0.40 -5.23 -6.06
N MET A 82 0.77 -5.83 -5.82
CA MET A 82 1.28 -6.10 -4.49
C MET A 82 1.54 -4.81 -3.71
N ALA A 83 2.21 -3.83 -4.33
CA ALA A 83 2.46 -2.53 -3.72
C ALA A 83 1.16 -1.78 -3.41
N GLN A 84 0.21 -1.77 -4.34
CA GLN A 84 -1.11 -1.17 -4.13
C GLN A 84 -1.85 -1.83 -2.97
N TYR A 85 -1.82 -3.17 -2.91
CA TYR A 85 -2.50 -3.90 -1.86
C TYR A 85 -1.93 -3.58 -0.47
N ARG A 86 -0.61 -3.61 -0.34
CA ARG A 86 0.08 -3.35 0.93
C ARG A 86 -0.06 -1.93 1.43
N VAL A 87 0.04 -0.94 0.54
CA VAL A 87 -0.05 0.48 0.95
C VAL A 87 -1.49 0.91 1.22
N PHE A 88 -2.46 0.44 0.43
CA PHE A 88 -3.83 0.97 0.48
C PHE A 88 -4.90 -0.03 0.88
N ASN A 89 -4.83 -1.27 0.43
CA ASN A 89 -5.93 -2.21 0.63
C ASN A 89 -5.89 -2.88 2.00
N GLN A 90 -4.70 -3.21 2.51
CA GLN A 90 -4.53 -3.90 3.79
C GLN A 90 -5.15 -3.10 4.95
N THR A 91 -5.05 -1.78 4.91
CA THR A 91 -5.53 -0.88 5.98
C THR A 91 -6.74 -0.05 5.56
N LYS A 92 -7.39 -0.39 4.43
CA LYS A 92 -8.44 0.44 3.82
C LYS A 92 -9.62 0.67 4.77
N GLU A 93 -10.07 -0.38 5.45
CA GLU A 93 -11.24 -0.31 6.33
C GLU A 93 -10.96 0.53 7.57
N GLN A 94 -9.78 0.32 8.17
CA GLN A 94 -9.30 1.05 9.34
C GLN A 94 -9.10 2.53 9.00
N CYS A 95 -8.47 2.82 7.85
CA CYS A 95 -8.31 4.19 7.37
C CYS A 95 -9.66 4.86 7.11
N ARG A 96 -10.62 4.15 6.49
CA ARG A 96 -11.97 4.69 6.25
C ARG A 96 -12.69 4.98 7.56
N ALA A 97 -12.64 4.06 8.53
CA ALA A 97 -13.23 4.27 9.84
C ALA A 97 -12.61 5.47 10.56
N PHE A 98 -11.28 5.60 10.52
CA PHE A 98 -10.56 6.74 11.08
C PHE A 98 -10.99 8.07 10.43
N VAL A 99 -10.96 8.15 9.09
CA VAL A 99 -11.36 9.35 8.35
C VAL A 99 -12.82 9.72 8.66
N SER A 100 -13.72 8.73 8.70
CA SER A 100 -15.13 8.95 9.03
C SER A 100 -15.30 9.48 10.44
N GLY A 101 -14.59 8.92 11.43
CA GLY A 101 -14.63 9.41 12.81
C GLY A 101 -14.06 10.82 12.93
N PHE A 102 -12.91 11.08 12.29
CA PHE A 102 -12.26 12.39 12.30
C PHE A 102 -13.14 13.49 11.69
N LEU A 103 -13.74 13.22 10.53
CA LEU A 103 -14.64 14.16 9.84
C LEU A 103 -16.03 14.29 10.49
N SER A 104 -16.41 13.39 11.40
CA SER A 104 -17.63 13.55 12.19
C SER A 104 -17.51 14.67 13.23
N ILE A 105 -16.28 15.01 13.63
CA ILE A 105 -15.98 16.04 14.62
C ILE A 105 -15.53 17.34 13.93
N LEU A 106 -14.75 17.23 12.86
CA LEU A 106 -14.12 18.36 12.17
C LEU A 106 -14.73 18.60 10.79
N ASN A 107 -14.97 19.86 10.45
CA ASN A 107 -15.50 20.23 9.15
C ASN A 107 -14.45 19.99 8.03
N ALA A 108 -14.80 19.16 7.06
CA ALA A 108 -13.94 18.84 5.91
C ALA A 108 -13.47 20.09 5.15
N ASN A 109 -14.29 21.15 5.08
CA ASN A 109 -13.95 22.39 4.38
C ASN A 109 -12.80 23.15 5.05
N TRP A 110 -12.63 23.02 6.37
CA TRP A 110 -11.52 23.64 7.09
C TRP A 110 -10.21 22.89 6.83
N LEU A 111 -10.28 21.56 6.76
CA LEU A 111 -9.12 20.71 6.49
C LEU A 111 -8.62 20.85 5.05
N ALA A 112 -9.52 21.12 4.10
CA ALA A 112 -9.18 21.33 2.69
C ALA A 112 -8.29 22.57 2.45
N LEU A 113 -8.18 23.48 3.42
CA LEU A 113 -7.31 24.65 3.34
C LEU A 113 -5.83 24.31 3.55
N PHE A 114 -5.52 23.15 4.14
CA PHE A 114 -4.17 22.76 4.53
C PHE A 114 -3.56 21.71 3.59
N ALA A 115 -2.26 21.85 3.34
CA ALA A 115 -1.44 20.79 2.78
C ALA A 115 -1.15 19.71 3.85
N PRO A 116 -0.79 18.46 3.45
CA PRO A 116 -0.52 17.37 4.38
C PRO A 116 0.54 17.69 5.44
N HIS A 117 1.58 18.44 5.08
CA HIS A 117 2.63 18.84 6.00
C HIS A 117 2.16 19.90 7.00
N GLU A 118 1.29 20.83 6.59
CA GLU A 118 0.71 21.85 7.47
C GLU A 118 -0.26 21.20 8.46
N LEU A 119 -1.05 20.24 8.01
CA LEU A 119 -1.93 19.47 8.88
C LEU A 119 -1.12 18.61 9.87
N GLN A 120 -0.02 18.01 9.41
CA GLN A 120 0.91 17.30 10.29
C GLN A 120 1.51 18.23 11.35
N PHE A 121 1.92 19.43 10.96
CA PHE A 121 2.47 20.44 11.85
C PHE A 121 1.45 20.90 12.90
N LEU A 122 0.20 21.14 12.47
CA LEU A 122 -0.90 21.53 13.35
C LEU A 122 -1.18 20.46 14.42
N ILE A 123 -1.13 19.17 14.04
CA ILE A 123 -1.37 18.05 14.96
C ILE A 123 -0.15 17.81 15.88
N SER A 124 1.06 17.92 15.34
CA SER A 124 2.29 17.57 16.06
C SER A 124 2.77 18.70 16.98
N GLY A 125 2.27 19.92 16.76
CA GLY A 125 2.74 21.13 17.44
C GLY A 125 4.12 21.58 16.94
N GLN A 126 4.51 22.79 17.35
CA GLN A 126 5.84 23.32 17.07
C GLN A 126 6.73 23.05 18.28
N SER A 127 7.84 22.33 18.09
CA SER A 127 8.91 22.27 19.08
C SER A 127 9.39 23.70 19.32
N SER A 128 9.11 24.24 20.50
CA SER A 128 9.65 25.53 20.93
C SER A 128 11.07 25.25 21.43
N ASP A 129 12.04 25.35 20.53
CA ASP A 129 13.44 25.62 20.89
C ASP A 129 13.71 27.12 20.74
#